data_AF-A0A6I3U9V6-F1
#
_entry.id   AF-A0A6I3U9V6-F1
#
_cell.length_a   1.000
_cell.length_b   1.000
_cell.length_c   1.000
_cell.angle_alpha   90.00
_cell.angle_beta   90.00
_cell.angle_gamma   90.00
#
_symmetry.space_group_name_H-M   'P 1'
#
loop_
_entity.id
_entity.type
_entity.pdbx_description
1 polymer ?
#
loop_
_entity_poly.entity_id
_entity_poly.type
_entity_poly.pdbx_seq_one_letter_code
_entity_poly.pdbx_strand_id
1 'polypeptide(L)'
;NTESFVSRLKDYLLSQYEGIEVQKIHIKDLVKEGKDFFEMDHPYVAFLPTYLEGGNGVDNGDVEILTTPVGDFIAYGDNASKCFGVVGSGNRNFNNQYCLTAKQY
;
A
#
# COMPACT_ATOMS: atom_id res chain seq x y z
N ASN A 1 -7.17 0.26 -9.48
CA ASN A 1 -8.00 0.82 -8.38
C ASN A 1 -7.22 1.76 -7.48
N THR A 2 -6.25 1.27 -6.70
CA THR A 2 -5.46 2.10 -5.77
C THR A 2 -4.75 3.27 -6.47
N GLU A 3 -4.12 3.03 -7.62
CA GLU A 3 -3.47 4.09 -8.43
C GLU A 3 -4.43 5.22 -8.83
N SER A 4 -5.66 4.88 -9.21
CA SER A 4 -6.70 5.88 -9.53
C SER A 4 -7.16 6.65 -8.30
N PHE A 5 -7.24 5.99 -7.13
CA PHE A 5 -7.58 6.65 -5.87
C PHE A 5 -6.48 7.63 -5.44
N VAL A 6 -5.22 7.18 -5.40
CA VAL A 6 -4.08 8.01 -4.98
C VAL A 6 -3.88 9.21 -5.91
N SER A 7 -4.05 9.03 -7.22
CA SER A 7 -3.96 10.15 -8.17
C SER A 7 -5.05 11.20 -7.92
N ARG A 8 -6.31 10.78 -7.75
CA ARG A 8 -7.42 11.71 -7.43
C ARG A 8 -7.28 12.33 -6.04
N LEU A 9 -6.76 11.60 -5.06
CA LEU A 9 -6.47 12.14 -3.73
C LEU A 9 -5.40 13.22 -3.80
N LYS A 10 -4.32 12.99 -4.56
CA LYS A 10 -3.29 13.99 -4.81
C LYS A 10 -3.89 15.24 -5.46
N ASP A 11 -4.68 15.08 -6.53
CA ASP A 11 -5.32 16.21 -7.21
C ASP A 11 -6.24 17.00 -6.25
N TYR A 12 -7.00 16.28 -5.41
CA TYR A 12 -7.84 16.88 -4.38
C TYR A 12 -7.01 17.68 -3.37
N LEU A 13 -5.94 17.10 -2.81
CA LEU A 13 -5.08 17.80 -1.83
C LEU A 13 -4.47 19.07 -2.42
N LEU A 14 -3.95 19.01 -3.66
CA LEU A 14 -3.40 20.17 -4.35
C LEU A 14 -4.45 21.25 -4.64
N SER A 15 -5.73 20.88 -4.80
CA SER A 15 -6.83 21.83 -4.97
C SER A 15 -7.27 22.51 -3.67
N GLN A 16 -7.06 21.87 -2.52
CA GLN A 16 -7.54 22.35 -1.22
C GLN A 16 -6.48 23.17 -0.47
N TYR A 17 -5.20 22.89 -0.67
CA TYR A 17 -4.11 23.46 0.11
C TYR A 17 -3.06 24.07 -0.82
N GLU A 18 -2.96 25.39 -0.82
CA GLU A 18 -1.93 26.11 -1.57
C GLU A 18 -0.54 25.85 -0.97
N GLY A 19 0.45 25.60 -1.83
CA GLY A 19 1.84 25.39 -1.42
C GLY A 19 2.15 24.03 -0.81
N ILE A 20 1.19 23.09 -0.74
CA ILE A 20 1.47 21.72 -0.30
C ILE A 20 2.27 20.95 -1.36
N GLU A 21 3.27 20.19 -0.91
CA GLU A 21 3.97 19.22 -1.76
C GLU A 21 3.38 17.82 -1.53
N VAL A 22 3.06 17.12 -2.62
CA VAL A 22 2.53 15.75 -2.57
C VAL A 22 3.33 14.84 -3.49
N GLN A 23 4.18 14.02 -2.87
CA GLN A 23 4.96 13.00 -3.56
C GLN A 23 4.18 11.68 -3.64
N LYS A 24 4.24 11.01 -4.79
CA LYS A 24 3.72 9.66 -5.00
C LYS A 24 4.88 8.73 -5.32
N ILE A 25 5.05 7.67 -4.52
CA ILE A 25 6.01 6.59 -4.78
C ILE A 25 5.22 5.34 -5.15
N HIS A 26 5.45 4.79 -6.34
CA HIS A 26 4.75 3.58 -6.80
C HIS A 26 5.70 2.38 -6.72
N ILE A 27 5.54 1.54 -5.68
CA ILE A 27 6.44 0.41 -5.40
C ILE A 27 6.57 -0.56 -6.58
N LYS A 28 5.48 -0.85 -7.30
CA LYS A 28 5.53 -1.66 -8.52
C LYS A 28 6.51 -1.14 -9.57
N ASP A 29 6.62 0.17 -9.73
CA ASP A 29 7.51 0.77 -10.74
C ASP A 29 8.97 0.64 -10.30
N LEU A 30 9.25 0.83 -9.00
CA LEU A 30 10.59 0.56 -8.44
C LEU A 30 11.03 -0.89 -8.72
N VAL A 31 10.17 -1.86 -8.41
CA VAL A 31 10.45 -3.29 -8.63
C VAL A 31 10.62 -3.60 -10.12
N LYS A 32 9.73 -3.09 -10.97
CA LYS A 32 9.78 -3.31 -12.43
C LYS A 32 11.03 -2.72 -13.06
N GLU A 33 11.49 -1.58 -12.56
CA GLU A 33 12.69 -0.88 -13.05
C GLU A 33 13.99 -1.41 -12.41
N GLY A 34 13.89 -2.37 -11.48
CA GLY A 34 15.06 -2.93 -10.78
C GLY A 34 15.76 -1.91 -9.88
N LYS A 35 15.02 -0.94 -9.33
CA LYS A 35 15.54 0.05 -8.38
C LYS A 35 15.56 -0.51 -6.97
N ASP A 36 16.62 -0.20 -6.23
CA ASP A 36 16.73 -0.55 -4.82
C ASP A 36 15.69 0.21 -3.97
N PHE A 37 15.28 -0.41 -2.87
CA PHE A 37 14.56 0.28 -1.82
C PHE A 37 15.48 1.20 -1.02
N PHE A 38 14.89 2.22 -0.40
CA PHE A 38 15.58 3.30 0.27
C PHE A 38 14.83 3.72 1.53
N GLU A 39 15.54 4.36 2.45
CA GLU A 39 14.91 4.96 3.62
C GLU A 39 14.17 6.25 3.25
N MET A 40 12.98 6.41 3.79
CA MET A 40 12.18 7.61 3.66
C MET A 40 12.75 8.71 4.56
N ASP A 41 12.89 9.92 4.04
CA ASP A 41 13.33 11.07 4.84
C ASP A 41 12.16 11.74 5.59
N HIS A 42 10.92 11.45 5.18
CA HIS A 42 9.71 12.08 5.70
C HIS A 42 8.66 11.01 6.04
N PRO A 43 7.76 11.28 7.00
CA PRO A 43 6.65 10.38 7.27
C PRO A 43 5.75 10.16 6.06
N TYR A 44 5.16 8.97 5.95
CA TYR A 44 4.35 8.58 4.80
C TYR A 44 3.14 7.73 5.19
N VAL A 45 2.21 7.58 4.25
CA VAL A 45 1.04 6.70 4.36
C VAL A 45 1.14 5.63 3.28
N ALA A 46 0.98 4.36 3.65
CA ALA A 46 0.96 3.25 2.70
C ALA A 46 -0.45 3.00 2.18
N PHE A 47 -0.60 2.77 0.87
CA PHE A 47 -1.88 2.38 0.25
C PHE A 47 -1.77 0.96 -0.29
N LEU A 48 -2.49 0.02 0.32
CA LEU A 48 -2.29 -1.41 0.09
C LEU A 48 -3.56 -2.08 -0.46
N PRO A 49 -3.60 -2.50 -1.74
CA PRO A 49 -4.66 -3.36 -2.23
C PRO A 49 -4.53 -4.77 -1.65
N THR A 50 -5.66 -5.42 -1.35
CA THR A 50 -5.68 -6.78 -0.82
C THR A 50 -5.64 -7.81 -1.94
N TYR A 51 -4.60 -8.64 -1.93
CA TYR A 51 -4.47 -9.85 -2.74
C TYR A 51 -4.00 -10.97 -1.81
N LEU A 52 -4.84 -12.00 -1.68
CA LEU A 52 -4.58 -13.15 -0.83
C LEU A 52 -4.62 -14.42 -1.68
N GLU A 53 -3.86 -15.43 -1.29
CA GLU A 53 -4.10 -16.79 -1.78
C GLU A 53 -5.55 -17.15 -1.48
N GLY A 54 -6.29 -17.62 -2.47
CA GLY A 54 -7.66 -18.08 -2.25
C GLY A 54 -7.68 -19.31 -1.35
N GLY A 55 -8.80 -19.54 -0.68
CA GLY A 55 -9.00 -20.78 0.07
C GLY A 55 -8.98 -22.01 -0.84
N ASN A 56 -8.49 -23.14 -0.32
CA ASN A 56 -8.47 -24.44 -1.00
C ASN A 56 -9.71 -25.30 -0.67
N GLY A 57 -10.72 -24.72 -0.02
CA GLY A 57 -11.90 -25.41 0.49
C GLY A 57 -11.77 -25.98 1.91
N VAL A 58 -10.59 -25.87 2.53
CA VAL A 58 -10.33 -26.22 3.94
C VAL A 58 -9.89 -24.97 4.72
N ASP A 59 -8.98 -24.19 4.15
CA ASP A 59 -8.49 -22.93 4.73
C ASP A 59 -9.06 -21.72 4.00
N ASN A 60 -9.19 -20.61 4.72
CA ASN A 60 -9.77 -19.37 4.19
C ASN A 60 -8.79 -18.50 3.38
N GLY A 61 -7.52 -18.92 3.24
CA GLY A 61 -6.50 -18.23 2.45
C GLY A 61 -6.26 -16.79 2.92
N ASP A 62 -5.34 -16.61 3.87
CA ASP A 62 -4.97 -15.30 4.43
C ASP A 62 -3.51 -14.91 4.15
N VAL A 63 -2.84 -15.66 3.28
CA VAL A 63 -1.46 -15.38 2.86
C VAL A 63 -1.46 -14.31 1.77
N GLU A 64 -0.72 -13.23 1.98
CA GLU A 64 -0.54 -12.16 0.99
C GLU A 64 0.18 -12.67 -0.27
N ILE A 65 -0.30 -12.24 -1.43
CA ILE A 65 0.37 -12.43 -2.73
C ILE A 65 0.43 -11.13 -3.52
N LEU A 66 1.39 -11.03 -4.44
CA LEU A 66 1.56 -9.93 -5.41
C LEU A 66 1.94 -8.55 -4.82
N THR A 67 1.57 -8.25 -3.58
CA THR A 67 1.76 -6.94 -2.94
C THR A 67 2.86 -6.90 -1.88
N THR A 68 3.52 -8.04 -1.62
CA THR A 68 4.61 -8.17 -0.64
C THR A 68 5.75 -7.16 -0.80
N PRO A 69 6.10 -6.63 -2.00
CA PRO A 69 7.12 -5.58 -2.10
C PRO A 69 6.79 -4.30 -1.32
N VAL A 70 5.52 -4.04 -0.99
CA VAL A 70 5.13 -2.92 -0.12
C VAL A 70 5.58 -3.19 1.31
N GLY A 71 5.37 -4.42 1.81
CA GLY A 71 5.87 -4.85 3.11
C GLY A 71 7.39 -4.78 3.18
N ASP A 72 8.06 -5.26 2.14
CA ASP A 72 9.52 -5.19 2.03
C ASP A 72 10.03 -3.73 2.08
N PHE A 73 9.36 -2.79 1.41
CA PHE A 73 9.70 -1.38 1.46
C PHE A 73 9.47 -0.76 2.85
N ILE A 74 8.39 -1.11 3.53
CA ILE A 74 8.09 -0.64 4.90
C ILE A 74 9.10 -1.20 5.91
N ALA A 75 9.54 -2.45 5.72
CA ALA A 75 10.53 -3.11 6.57
C ALA A 75 11.99 -2.66 6.29
N TYR A 76 12.23 -1.92 5.20
CA TYR A 76 13.56 -1.46 4.83
C TYR A 76 14.05 -0.36 5.78
N GLY A 77 15.18 -0.60 6.46
CA GLY A 77 15.78 0.37 7.36
C GLY A 77 14.82 0.79 8.48
N ASP A 78 14.69 2.10 8.70
CA ASP A 78 13.76 2.69 9.68
C ASP A 78 12.42 3.16 9.08
N ASN A 79 12.02 2.63 7.91
CA ASN A 79 10.77 3.06 7.25
C ASN A 79 9.52 2.77 8.09
N ALA A 80 9.50 1.67 8.84
CA ALA A 80 8.39 1.31 9.70
C ALA A 80 8.07 2.40 10.75
N SER A 81 9.08 3.05 11.33
CA SER A 81 8.87 4.12 12.33
C SER A 81 8.29 5.41 11.72
N LYS A 82 8.48 5.59 10.41
CA LYS A 82 8.02 6.74 9.62
C LYS A 82 6.69 6.49 8.92
N CYS A 83 6.16 5.27 8.98
CA CYS A 83 4.84 4.95 8.43
C CYS A 83 3.74 5.41 9.40
N PHE A 84 2.98 6.43 9.04
CA PHE A 84 1.84 6.89 9.84
C PHE A 84 0.67 5.91 9.86
N GLY A 85 0.64 4.97 8.92
CA GLY A 85 -0.35 3.91 8.86
C GLY A 85 -0.62 3.42 7.45
N VAL A 86 -1.47 2.39 7.37
CA VAL A 86 -1.85 1.71 6.12
C VAL A 86 -3.32 1.96 5.80
N VAL A 87 -3.61 2.36 4.56
CA VAL A 87 -4.96 2.49 4.02
C VAL A 87 -5.24 1.31 3.08
N GLY A 88 -6.13 0.43 3.51
CA GLY A 88 -6.52 -0.76 2.76
C GLY A 88 -7.46 -0.47 1.59
N SER A 89 -7.25 -1.16 0.46
CA SER A 89 -8.13 -1.17 -0.70
C SER A 89 -8.57 -2.60 -0.99
N GLY A 90 -9.88 -2.84 -1.09
CA GLY A 90 -10.40 -4.20 -1.21
C GLY A 90 -11.79 -4.26 -1.80
N ASN A 91 -12.34 -5.47 -1.89
CA ASN A 91 -13.68 -5.72 -2.40
C ASN A 91 -14.53 -6.38 -1.30
N ARG A 92 -15.68 -5.77 -0.98
CA ARG A 92 -16.57 -6.23 0.10
C ARG A 92 -17.16 -7.62 -0.13
N ASN A 93 -17.17 -8.11 -1.37
CA ASN A 93 -17.60 -9.48 -1.67
C ASN A 93 -16.70 -10.55 -1.02
N PHE A 94 -15.49 -10.17 -0.60
CA PHE A 94 -14.58 -11.04 0.17
C PHE A 94 -14.88 -11.04 1.67
N ASN A 95 -16.00 -10.46 2.13
CA ASN A 95 -16.51 -10.55 3.50
C ASN A 95 -15.43 -10.32 4.59
N ASN A 96 -15.06 -11.34 5.36
CA ASN A 96 -14.09 -11.25 6.45
C ASN A 96 -12.67 -10.94 5.97
N GLN A 97 -12.36 -11.27 4.72
CA GLN A 97 -11.09 -10.97 4.07
C GLN A 97 -11.04 -9.55 3.47
N TYR A 98 -12.13 -8.76 3.58
CA TYR A 98 -12.13 -7.37 3.13
C TYR A 98 -11.04 -6.55 3.83
N CYS A 99 -10.10 -6.06 3.02
CA CYS A 99 -8.95 -5.27 3.45
C CYS A 99 -8.04 -5.98 4.47
N LEU A 100 -7.97 -7.31 4.47
CA LEU A 100 -7.24 -8.07 5.48
C LEU A 100 -5.73 -7.78 5.47
N THR A 101 -5.11 -7.68 4.30
CA THR A 101 -3.66 -7.39 4.19
C THR A 101 -3.26 -6.11 4.93
N ALA A 102 -4.10 -5.06 4.88
CA ALA A 102 -3.83 -3.81 5.59
C ALA A 102 -3.91 -3.94 7.12
N LYS A 103 -4.55 -4.99 7.66
CA LYS A 103 -4.62 -5.28 9.10
C LYS A 103 -3.48 -6.19 9.57
N GLN A 104 -2.82 -6.87 8.62
CA GLN A 104 -1.67 -7.73 8.88
C GLN A 104 -0.37 -6.93 9.01
N TYR A 105 -0.36 -5.71 8.48
CA TYR A 105 0.70 -4.71 8.57
C TYR A 105 0.45 -3.84 9.80
#